data_AF-A0A3V6Q9T4-F1
#
_entry.id   AF-A0A3V6Q9T4-F1
#
_cell.length_a   1.000
_cell.length_b   1.000
_cell.length_c   1.000
_cell.angle_alpha   90.00
_cell.angle_beta   90.00
_cell.angle_gamma   90.00
#
_symmetry.space_group_name_H-M   'P 1'
#
loop_
_entity.id
_entity.type
_entity.pdbx_description
1 polymer ?
#
loop_
_entity_poly.entity_id
_entity_poly.type
_entity_poly.pdbx_seq_one_letter_code
_entity_poly.pdbx_strand_id
1 'polypeptide(L)'
;MKIVIAPDSFKESLSADKCCQAIKAGFSTVFPDARYVCLPIADGGEGTVDAMVAATGGKRVSVDVSGPMGEKVNGFYGLTGDGKTAIIEMAAASGLMLVAPEARNPLLASSFGTGELIRHALDAGIRHIILGIGGSATVDGGMGVAQALGVRFLDAQGTPLGAGGGNLSRLASIDLQGCDPRISECRIEVACDVDNPLVGPRGAAAVFGPQKGATPEMVETLENGLRNYARVLHALTGRDMSQIPGGGAAGGMGIAAIVFLEAEMKPGIEIVMQAVKLEEAVKEASLVITGEGRIDSQTAGGKAPIGVASVAKRHHVPVIGIAGVLGDGVEVVHRHGIDAVFSILPRLAPLPEVLANGEQNLYHSACNIARVIKLGQDIGTR
;
A
#
# COMPACT_ATOMS: atom_id res chain seq x y z
N MET A 1 -26.53 -0.55 -19.99
CA MET A 1 -25.72 -1.33 -19.02
C MET A 1 -24.69 -0.38 -18.40
N LYS A 2 -24.54 -0.36 -17.07
CA LYS A 2 -23.48 0.40 -16.39
C LYS A 2 -22.42 -0.58 -15.86
N ILE A 3 -21.16 -0.37 -16.22
CA ILE A 3 -20.05 -1.25 -15.83
C ILE A 3 -19.06 -0.41 -15.02
N VAL A 4 -18.84 -0.81 -13.76
CA VAL A 4 -17.79 -0.23 -12.92
C VAL A 4 -16.54 -1.08 -13.05
N ILE A 5 -15.41 -0.44 -13.34
CA ILE A 5 -14.11 -1.06 -13.51
C ILE A 5 -13.23 -0.50 -12.40
N ALA A 6 -12.94 -1.34 -11.40
CA ALA A 6 -12.19 -0.99 -10.20
C ALA A 6 -11.07 -2.00 -9.89
N PRO A 7 -10.05 -2.11 -10.76
CA PRO A 7 -8.87 -2.94 -10.52
C PRO A 7 -7.84 -2.22 -9.65
N ASP A 8 -7.00 -3.01 -9.00
CA ASP A 8 -5.68 -2.62 -8.50
C ASP A 8 -4.64 -2.73 -9.62
N SER A 9 -3.44 -2.20 -9.35
CA SER A 9 -2.25 -2.38 -10.16
C SER A 9 -1.89 -3.85 -10.37
N PHE A 10 -1.26 -4.12 -11.52
CA PHE A 10 -0.60 -5.38 -11.79
C PHE A 10 0.88 -5.12 -11.55
N LYS A 11 1.34 -5.42 -10.33
CA LYS A 11 2.70 -5.12 -9.86
C LYS A 11 3.75 -5.48 -10.91
N GLU A 12 4.70 -4.57 -11.12
CA GLU A 12 5.77 -4.66 -12.13
C GLU A 12 5.30 -4.70 -13.60
N SER A 13 4.02 -4.46 -13.90
CA SER A 13 3.45 -4.50 -15.26
C SER A 13 2.59 -3.29 -15.59
N LEU A 14 1.44 -3.10 -14.91
CA LEU A 14 0.46 -2.05 -15.22
C LEU A 14 0.06 -1.27 -13.97
N SER A 15 -0.08 0.04 -14.11
CA SER A 15 -0.80 0.85 -13.12
C SER A 15 -2.29 0.53 -13.12
N ALA A 16 -2.98 0.82 -12.01
CA ALA A 16 -4.43 0.62 -11.89
C ALA A 16 -5.22 1.38 -12.98
N ASP A 17 -4.76 2.57 -13.39
CA ASP A 17 -5.37 3.32 -14.49
C ASP A 17 -5.21 2.60 -15.83
N LYS A 18 -4.01 2.10 -16.15
CA LYS A 18 -3.80 1.29 -17.35
C LYS A 18 -4.67 0.03 -17.35
N CYS A 19 -4.82 -0.63 -16.19
CA CYS A 19 -5.76 -1.74 -16.03
C CYS A 19 -7.19 -1.31 -16.36
N CYS A 20 -7.64 -0.16 -15.84
CA CYS A 20 -8.96 0.39 -16.14
C CYS A 20 -9.17 0.60 -17.64
N GLN A 21 -8.21 1.24 -18.32
CA GLN A 21 -8.33 1.55 -19.74
C GLN A 21 -8.30 0.29 -20.60
N ALA A 22 -7.43 -0.68 -20.31
CA ALA A 22 -7.35 -1.94 -21.05
C ALA A 22 -8.66 -2.76 -20.92
N ILE A 23 -9.21 -2.88 -19.71
CA ILE A 23 -10.48 -3.56 -19.47
C ILE A 23 -11.63 -2.85 -20.19
N LYS A 24 -11.70 -1.51 -20.06
CA LYS A 24 -12.72 -0.69 -20.73
C LYS A 24 -12.64 -0.85 -22.24
N ALA A 25 -11.45 -0.75 -22.83
CA ALA A 25 -11.22 -0.91 -24.25
C ALA A 25 -11.71 -2.30 -24.72
N GLY A 26 -11.37 -3.36 -23.97
CA GLY A 26 -11.77 -4.71 -24.31
C GLY A 26 -13.29 -4.91 -24.24
N PHE A 27 -13.94 -4.47 -23.16
CA PHE A 27 -15.39 -4.56 -23.03
C PHE A 27 -16.14 -3.70 -24.07
N SER A 28 -15.61 -2.53 -24.43
CA SER A 28 -16.25 -1.62 -25.39
C SER A 28 -16.31 -2.20 -26.80
N THR A 29 -15.47 -3.20 -27.12
CA THR A 29 -15.56 -3.92 -28.41
C THR A 29 -16.86 -4.73 -28.55
N VAL A 30 -17.47 -5.15 -27.44
CA VAL A 30 -18.69 -5.96 -27.41
C VAL A 30 -19.89 -5.14 -26.94
N PHE A 31 -19.69 -4.21 -26.00
CA PHE A 31 -20.74 -3.36 -25.45
C PHE A 31 -20.43 -1.87 -25.64
N PRO A 32 -20.39 -1.36 -26.89
CA PRO A 32 -19.98 0.03 -27.17
C PRO A 32 -20.88 1.08 -26.50
N ASP A 33 -22.16 0.77 -26.32
CA ASP A 33 -23.15 1.67 -25.71
C ASP A 33 -23.25 1.54 -24.18
N ALA A 34 -22.38 0.73 -23.54
CA ALA A 34 -22.35 0.65 -22.09
C ALA A 34 -21.75 1.92 -21.48
N ARG A 35 -22.27 2.29 -20.30
CA ARG A 35 -21.69 3.35 -19.49
C ARG A 35 -20.56 2.78 -18.63
N TYR A 36 -19.33 3.19 -18.90
CA TYR A 36 -18.16 2.77 -18.15
C TYR A 36 -17.78 3.78 -17.07
N VAL A 37 -17.51 3.29 -15.86
CA VAL A 37 -16.96 4.07 -14.75
C VAL A 37 -15.65 3.42 -14.33
N CYS A 38 -14.53 4.08 -14.62
CA CYS A 38 -13.19 3.63 -14.26
C CYS A 38 -12.78 4.25 -12.93
N LEU A 39 -12.48 3.41 -11.94
CA LEU A 39 -12.06 3.81 -10.60
C LEU A 39 -10.79 3.02 -10.25
N PRO A 40 -9.59 3.49 -10.62
CA PRO A 40 -8.37 2.82 -10.20
C PRO A 40 -8.33 2.74 -8.66
N ILE A 41 -8.13 1.54 -8.13
CA ILE A 41 -8.04 1.26 -6.70
C ILE A 41 -6.58 1.00 -6.33
N ALA A 42 -6.26 1.14 -5.06
CA ALA A 42 -5.02 0.71 -4.45
C ALA A 42 -5.31 0.16 -3.05
N ASP A 43 -4.37 -0.60 -2.50
CA ASP A 43 -4.42 -1.15 -1.14
C ASP A 43 -3.67 -0.27 -0.12
N GLY A 44 -3.26 0.95 -0.48
CA GLY A 44 -2.40 1.77 0.38
C GLY A 44 -0.90 1.52 0.18
N GLY A 45 -0.54 0.66 -0.76
CA GLY A 45 0.80 0.55 -1.31
C GLY A 45 1.09 1.55 -2.44
N GLU A 46 1.96 1.14 -3.36
CA GLU A 46 2.36 1.90 -4.54
C GLU A 46 1.18 2.25 -5.44
N GLY A 47 1.09 3.52 -5.85
CA GLY A 47 0.03 4.00 -6.76
C GLY A 47 -1.24 4.50 -6.06
N THR A 48 -1.28 4.46 -4.72
CA THR A 48 -2.35 5.05 -3.90
C THR A 48 -2.46 6.55 -4.11
N VAL A 49 -1.33 7.28 -4.13
CA VAL A 49 -1.27 8.72 -4.41
C VAL A 49 -1.94 9.03 -5.74
N ASP A 50 -1.67 8.23 -6.77
CA ASP A 50 -2.19 8.46 -8.11
C ASP A 50 -3.69 8.21 -8.21
N ALA A 51 -4.13 7.08 -7.65
CA ALA A 51 -5.55 6.76 -7.56
C ALA A 51 -6.31 7.88 -6.85
N MET A 52 -5.78 8.35 -5.72
CA MET A 52 -6.41 9.38 -4.89
C MET A 52 -6.40 10.77 -5.56
N VAL A 53 -5.28 11.17 -6.16
CA VAL A 53 -5.17 12.43 -6.89
C VAL A 53 -6.13 12.44 -8.08
N ALA A 54 -6.16 11.37 -8.87
CA ALA A 54 -7.07 11.26 -10.01
C ALA A 54 -8.55 11.29 -9.57
N ALA A 55 -8.90 10.54 -8.53
CA ALA A 55 -10.29 10.46 -8.06
C ALA A 55 -10.80 11.74 -7.41
N THR A 56 -9.92 12.53 -6.78
CA THR A 56 -10.30 13.75 -6.08
C THR A 56 -10.09 15.03 -6.89
N GLY A 57 -9.55 14.94 -8.11
CA GLY A 57 -9.15 16.12 -8.89
C GLY A 57 -8.01 16.89 -8.24
N GLY A 58 -7.13 16.17 -7.54
CA GLY A 58 -6.01 16.69 -6.80
C GLY A 58 -4.77 17.00 -7.65
N LYS A 59 -3.63 17.12 -6.99
CA LYS A 59 -2.32 17.28 -7.65
C LYS A 59 -1.20 16.59 -6.87
N ARG A 60 -0.13 16.21 -7.56
CA ARG A 60 1.12 15.80 -6.91
C ARG A 60 1.95 17.02 -6.50
N VAL A 61 2.68 16.88 -5.40
CA VAL A 61 3.65 17.85 -4.89
C VAL A 61 4.99 17.13 -4.75
N SER A 62 5.99 17.55 -5.52
CA SER A 62 7.35 17.02 -5.44
C SER A 62 8.16 17.76 -4.37
N VAL A 63 8.97 17.01 -3.62
CA VAL A 63 9.82 17.52 -2.54
C VAL A 63 11.13 16.74 -2.52
N ASP A 64 12.26 17.45 -2.51
CA ASP A 64 13.56 16.81 -2.35
C ASP A 64 13.76 16.38 -0.88
N VAL A 65 13.80 15.07 -0.66
CA VAL A 65 13.87 14.44 0.66
C VAL A 65 15.03 13.47 0.72
N SER A 66 15.38 13.02 1.92
CA SER A 66 16.47 12.08 2.16
C SER A 66 16.00 10.67 1.82
N GLY A 67 16.66 10.05 0.85
CA GLY A 67 16.44 8.68 0.44
C GLY A 67 16.80 7.68 1.52
N PRO A 68 16.46 6.39 1.33
CA PRO A 68 16.69 5.36 2.33
C PRO A 68 18.17 5.18 2.68
N MET A 69 19.09 5.43 1.74
CA MET A 69 20.55 5.30 1.97
C MET A 69 21.24 6.65 2.25
N GLY A 70 20.48 7.72 2.54
CA GLY A 70 20.99 9.04 2.91
C GLY A 70 21.12 10.05 1.76
N GLU A 71 21.29 9.58 0.53
CA GLU A 71 21.30 10.44 -0.67
C GLU A 71 19.96 11.13 -0.88
N LYS A 72 19.95 12.34 -1.47
CA LYS A 72 18.70 13.03 -1.78
C LYS A 72 17.95 12.35 -2.93
N VAL A 73 16.63 12.24 -2.79
CA VAL A 73 15.72 11.72 -3.80
C VAL A 73 14.59 12.72 -4.03
N ASN A 74 14.06 12.75 -5.26
CA ASN A 74 12.85 13.52 -5.54
C ASN A 74 11.63 12.73 -5.06
N GLY A 75 11.26 12.94 -3.79
CA GLY A 75 10.04 12.39 -3.21
C GLY A 75 8.81 13.16 -3.67
N PHE A 76 7.64 12.62 -3.38
CA PHE A 76 6.38 13.28 -3.68
C PHE A 76 5.27 12.85 -2.73
N TYR A 77 4.22 13.66 -2.66
CA TYR A 77 2.94 13.29 -2.08
C TYR A 77 1.78 13.87 -2.92
N GLY A 78 0.58 13.32 -2.75
CA GLY A 78 -0.64 13.83 -3.37
C GLY A 78 -1.36 14.81 -2.47
N LEU A 79 -1.99 15.82 -3.05
CA LEU A 79 -2.95 16.68 -2.39
C LEU A 79 -4.31 16.47 -3.04
N THR A 80 -5.34 16.24 -2.24
CA THR A 80 -6.74 16.14 -2.70
C THR A 80 -7.23 17.43 -3.34
N GLY A 81 -8.24 17.35 -4.21
CA GLY A 81 -8.75 18.51 -4.96
C GLY A 81 -9.34 19.63 -4.10
N ASP A 82 -9.79 19.34 -2.87
CA ASP A 82 -10.23 20.35 -1.91
C ASP A 82 -9.07 20.99 -1.12
N GLY A 83 -7.85 20.49 -1.31
CA GLY A 83 -6.63 20.98 -0.69
C GLY A 83 -6.48 20.61 0.79
N LYS A 84 -7.29 19.71 1.35
CA LYS A 84 -7.34 19.45 2.80
C LYS A 84 -6.61 18.20 3.26
N THR A 85 -6.48 17.21 2.38
CA THR A 85 -5.88 15.92 2.71
C THR A 85 -4.63 15.67 1.86
N ALA A 86 -3.52 15.35 2.53
CA ALA A 86 -2.31 14.86 1.88
C ALA A 86 -2.31 13.32 1.86
N ILE A 87 -1.92 12.75 0.73
CA ILE A 87 -1.73 11.31 0.53
C ILE A 87 -0.23 11.08 0.36
N ILE A 88 0.39 10.39 1.30
CA ILE A 88 1.83 10.13 1.31
C ILE A 88 2.04 8.64 1.10
N GLU A 89 2.88 8.28 0.14
CA GLU A 89 3.44 6.93 0.04
C GLU A 89 4.86 6.97 0.60
N MET A 90 5.13 6.19 1.64
CA MET A 90 6.49 6.14 2.19
C MET A 90 7.49 5.66 1.16
N ALA A 91 7.06 4.84 0.18
CA ALA A 91 7.90 4.33 -0.88
C ALA A 91 8.52 5.45 -1.75
N ALA A 92 7.86 6.62 -1.84
CA ALA A 92 8.36 7.77 -2.58
C ALA A 92 9.63 8.39 -1.96
N ALA A 93 9.87 8.19 -0.66
CA ALA A 93 11.04 8.71 0.04
C ALA A 93 11.95 7.61 0.61
N SER A 94 11.39 6.48 1.00
CA SER A 94 12.04 5.42 1.77
C SER A 94 11.73 4.03 1.19
N GLY A 95 11.42 3.97 -0.11
CA GLY A 95 11.01 2.76 -0.81
C GLY A 95 12.15 1.88 -1.32
N LEU A 96 11.86 0.60 -1.46
CA LEU A 96 12.79 -0.43 -1.95
C LEU A 96 13.25 -0.17 -3.39
N MET A 97 12.41 0.46 -4.21
CA MET A 97 12.69 0.81 -5.60
C MET A 97 13.68 1.98 -5.75
N LEU A 98 13.94 2.72 -4.67
CA LEU A 98 14.95 3.78 -4.64
C LEU A 98 16.38 3.22 -4.41
N VAL A 99 16.51 1.92 -4.16
CA VAL A 99 17.78 1.27 -3.84
C VAL A 99 18.04 0.14 -4.82
N ALA A 100 19.14 0.26 -5.57
CA ALA A 100 19.63 -0.81 -6.43
C ALA A 100 19.79 -2.11 -5.63
N PRO A 101 19.45 -3.28 -6.18
CA PRO A 101 19.48 -4.56 -5.44
C PRO A 101 20.77 -4.83 -4.67
N GLU A 102 21.92 -4.47 -5.24
CA GLU A 102 23.26 -4.70 -4.69
C GLU A 102 23.60 -3.72 -3.55
N ALA A 103 22.90 -2.59 -3.47
CA ALA A 103 23.09 -1.56 -2.45
C ALA A 103 22.12 -1.67 -1.27
N ARG A 104 21.20 -2.64 -1.30
CA ARG A 104 20.19 -2.84 -0.26
C ARG A 104 20.83 -3.28 1.04
N ASN A 105 20.71 -2.46 2.08
CA ASN A 105 21.18 -2.78 3.41
C ASN A 105 20.21 -2.25 4.50
N PRO A 106 19.35 -3.10 5.07
CA PRO A 106 18.33 -2.67 6.01
C PRO A 106 18.88 -2.27 7.39
N LEU A 107 20.15 -2.56 7.69
CA LEU A 107 20.81 -2.03 8.90
C LEU A 107 21.07 -0.53 8.79
N LEU A 108 21.28 -0.03 7.57
CA LEU A 108 21.60 1.37 7.28
C LEU A 108 20.39 2.15 6.79
N ALA A 109 19.45 1.48 6.10
CA ALA A 109 18.31 2.12 5.49
C ALA A 109 17.44 2.89 6.49
N SER A 110 17.12 4.14 6.17
CA SER A 110 16.44 5.10 7.04
C SER A 110 15.08 5.54 6.49
N SER A 111 14.11 5.71 7.38
CA SER A 111 12.78 6.22 7.03
C SER A 111 12.68 7.76 7.10
N PHE A 112 13.79 8.46 7.31
CA PHE A 112 13.83 9.92 7.55
C PHE A 112 13.11 10.75 6.49
N GLY A 113 13.31 10.45 5.20
CA GLY A 113 12.64 11.18 4.12
C GLY A 113 11.11 11.10 4.16
N THR A 114 10.55 10.01 4.69
CA THR A 114 9.10 9.90 4.89
C THR A 114 8.62 10.92 5.92
N GLY A 115 9.38 11.13 7.00
CA GLY A 115 9.07 12.18 7.97
C GLY A 115 9.27 13.58 7.40
N GLU A 116 10.20 13.78 6.47
CA GLU A 116 10.31 15.05 5.73
C GLU A 116 9.09 15.33 4.85
N LEU A 117 8.49 14.31 4.21
CA LEU A 117 7.23 14.45 3.47
C LEU A 117 6.06 14.82 4.40
N ILE A 118 5.96 14.17 5.56
CA ILE A 118 4.93 14.50 6.57
C ILE A 118 5.10 15.95 7.02
N ARG A 119 6.32 16.36 7.40
CA ARG A 119 6.64 17.73 7.82
C ARG A 119 6.28 18.74 6.74
N HIS A 120 6.61 18.47 5.48
CA HIS A 120 6.25 19.34 4.37
C HIS A 120 4.73 19.46 4.19
N ALA A 121 3.96 18.38 4.36
CA ALA A 121 2.50 18.48 4.34
C ALA A 121 1.97 19.34 5.50
N LEU A 122 2.52 19.19 6.71
CA LEU A 122 2.15 20.02 7.87
C LEU A 122 2.51 21.50 7.67
N ASP A 123 3.64 21.80 7.02
CA ASP A 123 4.09 23.14 6.65
C ASP A 123 3.12 23.80 5.66
N ALA A 124 2.50 23.02 4.78
CA ALA A 124 1.44 23.47 3.89
C ALA A 124 0.07 23.66 4.58
N GLY A 125 -0.01 23.52 5.91
CA GLY A 125 -1.24 23.69 6.68
C GLY A 125 -2.17 22.47 6.65
N ILE A 126 -1.72 21.34 6.11
CA ILE A 126 -2.51 20.11 6.07
C ILE A 126 -2.68 19.55 7.48
N ARG A 127 -3.89 19.07 7.78
CA ARG A 127 -4.26 18.46 9.08
C ARG A 127 -4.98 17.12 8.92
N HIS A 128 -5.02 16.59 7.70
CA HIS A 128 -5.44 15.22 7.42
C HIS A 128 -4.41 14.56 6.49
N ILE A 129 -3.78 13.49 6.97
CA ILE A 129 -2.78 12.73 6.20
C ILE A 129 -3.24 11.28 6.10
N ILE A 130 -3.22 10.76 4.88
CA ILE A 130 -3.30 9.33 4.59
C ILE A 130 -1.89 8.87 4.25
N LEU A 131 -1.35 7.94 5.01
CA LEU A 131 0.01 7.43 4.84
C LEU A 131 -0.02 5.95 4.45
N GLY A 132 0.39 5.69 3.21
CA GLY A 132 0.68 4.36 2.71
C GLY A 132 2.09 3.92 3.10
N ILE A 133 2.21 2.80 3.84
CA ILE A 133 3.50 2.28 4.31
C ILE A 133 3.98 1.05 3.52
N GLY A 134 3.36 0.72 2.39
CA GLY A 134 3.83 -0.33 1.50
C GLY A 134 5.21 -0.04 0.88
N GLY A 135 5.92 -1.07 0.43
CA GLY A 135 7.10 -0.92 -0.42
C GLY A 135 8.37 -0.38 0.24
N SER A 136 8.46 -0.33 1.58
CA SER A 136 9.62 0.19 2.32
C SER A 136 10.96 -0.54 2.04
N ALA A 137 12.07 0.20 2.08
CA ALA A 137 13.44 -0.34 2.12
C ALA A 137 13.96 -0.57 3.56
N THR A 138 13.25 -0.08 4.58
CA THR A 138 13.78 0.16 5.91
C THR A 138 13.37 -0.92 6.92
N VAL A 139 14.21 -1.15 7.94
CA VAL A 139 13.85 -1.92 9.14
C VAL A 139 14.34 -1.15 10.37
N ASP A 140 13.98 0.12 10.44
CA ASP A 140 14.46 1.08 11.44
C ASP A 140 13.44 1.38 12.55
N GLY A 141 12.35 0.60 12.63
CA GLY A 141 11.31 0.83 13.63
C GLY A 141 10.54 2.14 13.44
N GLY A 142 10.67 2.79 12.27
CA GLY A 142 10.16 4.15 12.03
C GLY A 142 10.94 5.24 12.77
N MET A 143 12.14 4.92 13.29
CA MET A 143 13.02 5.88 13.98
C MET A 143 13.33 7.09 13.10
N GLY A 144 13.62 6.89 11.81
CA GLY A 144 13.91 7.98 10.89
C GLY A 144 12.75 8.97 10.76
N VAL A 145 11.51 8.48 10.58
CA VAL A 145 10.31 9.33 10.53
C VAL A 145 10.18 10.18 11.78
N ALA A 146 10.28 9.56 12.95
CA ALA A 146 10.17 10.25 14.22
C ALA A 146 11.29 11.29 14.42
N GLN A 147 12.53 10.97 14.02
CA GLN A 147 13.66 11.90 14.06
C GLN A 147 13.44 13.13 13.16
N ALA A 148 12.89 12.95 11.95
CA ALA A 148 12.60 14.06 11.04
C ALA A 148 11.51 15.01 11.59
N LEU A 149 10.67 14.50 12.49
CA LEU A 149 9.62 15.22 13.21
C LEU A 149 10.07 15.69 14.60
N GLY A 150 11.36 15.60 14.92
CA GLY A 150 11.97 16.20 16.11
C GLY A 150 12.08 15.30 17.35
N VAL A 151 11.69 14.03 17.25
CA VAL A 151 11.92 13.04 18.32
C VAL A 151 13.40 12.68 18.40
N ARG A 152 13.96 12.61 19.61
CA ARG A 152 15.36 12.24 19.84
C ARG A 152 15.45 10.83 20.38
N PHE A 153 16.24 10.00 19.70
CA PHE A 153 16.58 8.64 20.12
C PHE A 153 18.00 8.67 20.66
N LEU A 154 18.20 8.32 21.92
CA LEU A 154 19.46 8.54 22.63
C LEU A 154 20.08 7.21 23.08
N ASP A 155 21.40 7.11 23.00
CA ASP A 155 22.15 6.02 23.62
C ASP A 155 22.38 6.24 25.13
N ALA A 156 23.07 5.30 25.78
CA ALA A 156 23.32 5.33 27.22
C ALA A 156 24.16 6.54 27.68
N GLN A 157 24.84 7.21 26.75
CA GLN A 157 25.63 8.42 27.00
C GLN A 157 24.83 9.70 26.73
N GLY A 158 23.55 9.58 26.34
CA GLY A 158 22.72 10.71 25.96
C GLY A 158 23.03 11.26 24.57
N THR A 159 23.77 10.51 23.74
CA THR A 159 24.11 10.94 22.37
C THR A 159 23.01 10.50 21.40
N PRO A 160 22.58 11.37 20.46
CA PRO A 160 21.63 10.98 19.43
C PRO A 160 22.12 9.79 18.59
N LEU A 161 21.24 8.81 18.38
CA LEU A 161 21.50 7.71 17.48
C LEU A 161 21.54 8.18 16.02
N GLY A 162 22.44 7.58 15.25
CA GLY A 162 22.46 7.72 13.79
C GLY A 162 21.29 7.00 13.13
N ALA A 163 21.11 7.28 11.84
CA ALA A 163 20.08 6.65 11.01
C ALA A 163 20.26 5.12 10.89
N GLY A 164 19.17 4.43 10.54
CA GLY A 164 19.18 2.99 10.23
C GLY A 164 18.90 2.06 11.41
N GLY A 165 18.28 0.91 11.11
CA GLY A 165 17.82 -0.04 12.12
C GLY A 165 18.93 -0.72 12.93
N GLY A 166 20.16 -0.78 12.42
CA GLY A 166 21.30 -1.35 13.14
C GLY A 166 21.63 -0.62 14.44
N ASN A 167 21.26 0.67 14.55
CA ASN A 167 21.50 1.48 15.74
C ASN A 167 20.51 1.23 16.89
N LEU A 168 19.37 0.58 16.63
CA LEU A 168 18.32 0.38 17.65
C LEU A 168 18.79 -0.50 18.83
N SER A 169 19.82 -1.32 18.64
CA SER A 169 20.45 -2.09 19.72
C SER A 169 21.08 -1.21 20.81
N ARG A 170 21.49 0.02 20.46
CA ARG A 170 22.11 1.00 21.37
C ARG A 170 21.11 1.94 22.05
N LEU A 171 19.83 1.86 21.67
CA LEU A 171 18.80 2.76 22.19
C LEU A 171 18.63 2.60 23.71
N ALA A 172 18.82 3.69 24.45
CA ALA A 172 18.63 3.75 25.88
C ALA A 172 17.36 4.50 26.27
N SER A 173 17.07 5.62 25.60
CA SER A 173 15.89 6.45 25.88
C SER A 173 15.39 7.19 24.64
N ILE A 174 14.12 7.62 24.70
CA ILE A 174 13.46 8.42 23.67
C ILE A 174 12.98 9.70 24.33
N ASP A 175 13.25 10.84 23.69
CA ASP A 175 12.80 12.15 24.14
C ASP A 175 11.87 12.79 23.09
N LEU A 176 10.67 13.16 23.55
CA LEU A 176 9.58 13.71 22.75
C LEU A 176 9.48 15.25 22.83
N GLN A 177 10.32 15.93 23.63
CA GLN A 177 10.20 17.39 23.83
C GLN A 177 10.30 18.21 22.54
N GLY A 178 11.05 17.71 21.54
CA GLY A 178 11.20 18.34 20.24
C GLY A 178 10.17 17.91 19.19
N CYS A 179 9.23 17.04 19.54
CA CYS A 179 8.24 16.53 18.59
C CYS A 179 7.40 17.66 18.01
N ASP A 180 7.16 17.62 16.69
CA ASP A 180 6.35 18.62 15.99
C ASP A 180 4.93 18.68 16.60
N PRO A 181 4.54 19.81 17.23
CA PRO A 181 3.28 19.90 17.96
C PRO A 181 2.06 19.73 17.04
N ARG A 182 2.21 19.99 15.73
CA ARG A 182 1.13 19.89 14.74
C ARG A 182 0.69 18.44 14.50
N ILE A 183 1.48 17.45 14.92
CA ILE A 183 1.09 16.04 14.85
C ILE A 183 -0.18 15.80 15.66
N SER A 184 -0.26 16.33 16.88
CA SER A 184 -1.44 16.20 17.75
C SER A 184 -2.71 16.89 17.18
N GLU A 185 -2.52 17.87 16.29
CA GLU A 185 -3.61 18.57 15.59
C GLU A 185 -4.01 17.86 14.28
N CYS A 186 -3.21 16.90 13.83
CA CYS A 186 -3.34 16.27 12.52
C CYS A 186 -3.97 14.89 12.67
N ARG A 187 -5.06 14.64 11.94
CA ARG A 187 -5.59 13.28 11.78
C ARG A 187 -4.68 12.52 10.82
N ILE A 188 -4.02 11.48 11.30
CA ILE A 188 -3.16 10.62 10.47
C ILE A 188 -3.78 9.22 10.40
N GLU A 189 -4.05 8.76 9.19
CA GLU A 189 -4.53 7.41 8.91
C GLU A 189 -3.45 6.65 8.17
N VAL A 190 -3.10 5.47 8.66
CA VAL A 190 -2.07 4.62 8.05
C VAL A 190 -2.73 3.40 7.41
N ALA A 191 -2.46 3.22 6.12
CA ALA A 191 -2.89 2.04 5.39
C ALA A 191 -1.98 0.86 5.71
N CYS A 192 -2.54 -0.19 6.33
CA CYS A 192 -1.80 -1.38 6.75
C CYS A 192 -2.64 -2.65 6.55
N ASP A 193 -2.22 -3.50 5.62
CA ASP A 193 -2.94 -4.73 5.27
C ASP A 193 -2.28 -6.01 5.80
N VAL A 194 -1.31 -5.88 6.71
CA VAL A 194 -0.63 -7.01 7.33
C VAL A 194 -0.84 -7.02 8.85
N ASP A 195 -0.91 -8.21 9.44
CA ASP A 195 -1.07 -8.41 10.89
C ASP A 195 0.26 -8.65 11.62
N ASN A 196 1.38 -8.68 10.90
CA ASN A 196 2.70 -9.00 11.44
C ASN A 196 3.07 -8.11 12.65
N PRO A 197 3.48 -8.69 13.80
CA PRO A 197 3.94 -7.94 14.96
C PRO A 197 5.31 -7.31 14.73
N LEU A 198 5.80 -6.51 15.68
CA LEU A 198 7.11 -5.86 15.58
C LEU A 198 8.26 -6.89 15.56
N VAL A 199 8.20 -7.88 16.45
CA VAL A 199 9.28 -8.86 16.70
C VAL A 199 8.77 -10.30 16.69
N GLY A 200 9.69 -11.26 16.58
CA GLY A 200 9.42 -12.70 16.63
C GLY A 200 9.41 -13.36 15.25
N PRO A 201 9.00 -14.65 15.16
CA PRO A 201 9.05 -15.40 13.90
C PRO A 201 8.19 -14.83 12.78
N ARG A 202 7.09 -14.14 13.13
CA ARG A 202 6.26 -13.36 12.19
C ARG A 202 6.59 -11.87 12.20
N GLY A 203 7.69 -11.48 12.84
CA GLY A 203 8.08 -10.09 13.08
C GLY A 203 8.66 -9.39 11.86
N ALA A 204 8.91 -8.08 12.01
CA ALA A 204 9.34 -7.23 10.90
C ALA A 204 10.67 -7.68 10.26
N ALA A 205 11.67 -7.99 11.09
CA ALA A 205 12.99 -8.41 10.62
C ALA A 205 12.94 -9.79 9.93
N ALA A 206 12.27 -10.76 10.55
CA ALA A 206 12.19 -12.13 10.04
C ALA A 206 11.43 -12.23 8.71
N VAL A 207 10.27 -11.56 8.61
CA VAL A 207 9.39 -11.70 7.44
C VAL A 207 9.77 -10.75 6.31
N PHE A 208 10.08 -9.49 6.62
CA PHE A 208 10.29 -8.46 5.60
C PHE A 208 11.76 -8.06 5.41
N GLY A 209 12.66 -8.45 6.31
CA GLY A 209 14.10 -8.18 6.18
C GLY A 209 14.74 -8.80 4.93
N PRO A 210 14.51 -10.10 4.61
CA PRO A 210 15.18 -10.76 3.49
C PRO A 210 14.94 -10.08 2.13
N GLN A 211 13.69 -9.70 1.81
CA GLN A 211 13.37 -8.99 0.57
C GLN A 211 14.02 -7.57 0.49
N LYS A 212 14.41 -7.02 1.64
CA LYS A 212 15.12 -5.73 1.79
C LYS A 212 16.64 -5.89 1.80
N GLY A 213 17.17 -7.10 1.56
CA GLY A 213 18.61 -7.39 1.51
C GLY A 213 19.22 -7.88 2.83
N ALA A 214 18.43 -8.21 3.85
CA ALA A 214 18.97 -8.75 5.10
C ALA A 214 19.51 -10.18 4.92
N THR A 215 20.77 -10.41 5.31
CA THR A 215 21.29 -11.77 5.55
C THR A 215 20.72 -12.34 6.87
N PRO A 216 20.82 -13.65 7.13
CA PRO A 216 20.40 -14.23 8.41
C PRO A 216 21.00 -13.52 9.64
N GLU A 217 22.26 -13.11 9.58
CA GLU A 217 22.95 -12.39 10.66
C GLU A 217 22.42 -10.96 10.82
N MET A 218 22.08 -10.30 9.70
CA MET A 218 21.43 -8.99 9.74
C MET A 218 20.02 -9.11 10.33
N VAL A 219 19.28 -10.17 10.03
CA VAL A 219 17.96 -10.43 10.61
C VAL A 219 18.06 -10.56 12.13
N GLU A 220 19.03 -11.30 12.64
CA GLU A 220 19.26 -11.42 14.09
C GLU A 220 19.62 -10.06 14.73
N THR A 221 20.47 -9.29 14.08
CA THR A 221 20.86 -7.94 14.55
C THR A 221 19.65 -7.01 14.61
N LEU A 222 18.83 -6.99 13.56
CA LEU A 222 17.62 -6.17 13.47
C LEU A 222 16.57 -6.61 14.50
N GLU A 223 16.35 -7.92 14.66
CA GLU A 223 15.45 -8.50 15.65
C GLU A 223 15.84 -8.06 17.08
N ASN A 224 17.13 -8.15 17.42
CA ASN A 224 17.63 -7.69 18.72
C ASN A 224 17.45 -6.18 18.92
N GLY A 225 17.71 -5.39 17.89
CA GLY A 225 17.47 -3.94 17.89
C GLY A 225 15.99 -3.61 18.12
N LEU A 226 15.08 -4.26 17.39
CA LEU A 226 13.64 -4.07 17.52
C LEU A 226 13.09 -4.53 18.88
N ARG A 227 13.65 -5.60 19.47
CA ARG A 227 13.32 -6.01 20.84
C ARG A 227 13.75 -4.96 21.87
N ASN A 228 14.95 -4.42 21.73
CA ASN A 228 15.41 -3.34 22.60
C ASN A 228 14.53 -2.08 22.42
N TYR A 229 14.17 -1.75 21.18
CA TYR A 229 13.24 -0.68 20.89
C TYR A 229 11.87 -0.88 21.55
N ALA A 230 11.29 -2.08 21.45
CA ALA A 230 10.03 -2.42 22.13
C ALA A 230 10.12 -2.24 23.66
N ARG A 231 11.24 -2.63 24.28
CA ARG A 231 11.50 -2.43 25.71
C ARG A 231 11.52 -0.94 26.08
N VAL A 232 12.19 -0.10 25.28
CA VAL A 232 12.26 1.35 25.53
C VAL A 232 10.89 2.00 25.33
N LEU A 233 10.15 1.59 24.30
CA LEU A 233 8.77 2.04 24.08
C LEU A 233 7.83 1.63 25.22
N HIS A 234 8.02 0.44 25.80
CA HIS A 234 7.25 0.01 26.97
C HIS A 234 7.48 0.93 28.16
N ALA A 235 8.74 1.31 28.42
CA ALA A 235 9.07 2.27 29.47
C ALA A 235 8.48 3.67 29.21
N LEU A 236 8.41 4.09 27.94
CA LEU A 236 7.85 5.39 27.53
C LEU A 236 6.31 5.44 27.62
N THR A 237 5.63 4.37 27.19
CA THR A 237 4.18 4.37 26.97
C THR A 237 3.40 3.60 28.04
N GLY A 238 4.07 2.77 28.84
CA GLY A 238 3.45 1.84 29.79
C GLY A 238 2.72 0.66 29.14
N ARG A 239 2.81 0.47 27.82
CA ARG A 239 2.14 -0.61 27.07
C ARG A 239 3.15 -1.45 26.31
N ASP A 240 2.90 -2.76 26.20
CA ASP A 240 3.74 -3.62 25.37
C ASP A 240 3.36 -3.44 23.90
N MET A 241 4.28 -2.86 23.13
CA MET A 241 4.10 -2.59 21.71
C MET A 241 4.62 -3.73 20.82
N SER A 242 5.23 -4.78 21.39
CA SER A 242 5.96 -5.79 20.62
C SER A 242 5.06 -6.69 19.77
N GLN A 243 3.82 -6.93 20.21
CA GLN A 243 2.87 -7.86 19.58
C GLN A 243 1.62 -7.18 19.00
N ILE A 244 1.64 -5.85 18.82
CA ILE A 244 0.53 -5.15 18.19
C ILE A 244 0.37 -5.63 16.75
N PRO A 245 -0.83 -6.07 16.33
CA PRO A 245 -1.09 -6.45 14.94
C PRO A 245 -0.77 -5.30 13.98
N GLY A 246 -0.01 -5.60 12.93
CA GLY A 246 0.47 -4.59 11.96
C GLY A 246 1.62 -3.73 12.46
N GLY A 247 2.08 -3.92 13.71
CA GLY A 247 3.22 -3.19 14.26
C GLY A 247 4.51 -3.40 13.47
N GLY A 248 4.70 -4.58 12.87
CA GLY A 248 5.86 -4.90 12.05
C GLY A 248 5.80 -4.38 10.62
N ALA A 249 4.67 -3.80 10.20
CA ALA A 249 4.54 -3.24 8.87
C ALA A 249 5.63 -2.19 8.59
N ALA A 250 6.15 -2.19 7.38
CA ALA A 250 7.26 -1.33 6.95
C ALA A 250 8.48 -1.32 7.89
N GLY A 251 8.85 -2.48 8.43
CA GLY A 251 10.06 -2.56 9.26
C GLY A 251 9.89 -1.95 10.65
N GLY A 252 8.66 -1.92 11.17
CA GLY A 252 8.31 -1.34 12.47
C GLY A 252 7.72 0.07 12.39
N MET A 253 7.51 0.61 11.19
CA MET A 253 6.83 1.89 10.99
C MET A 253 5.40 1.88 11.52
N GLY A 254 4.71 0.72 11.52
CA GLY A 254 3.39 0.58 12.14
C GLY A 254 3.39 0.97 13.62
N ILE A 255 4.41 0.57 14.38
CA ILE A 255 4.56 1.01 15.79
C ILE A 255 4.88 2.50 15.88
N ALA A 256 5.79 3.01 15.05
CA ALA A 256 6.11 4.45 15.05
C ALA A 256 4.90 5.32 14.72
N ALA A 257 4.04 4.88 13.80
CA ALA A 257 2.79 5.54 13.48
C ALA A 257 1.87 5.66 14.70
N ILE A 258 1.71 4.56 15.44
CA ILE A 258 0.87 4.56 16.66
C ILE A 258 1.47 5.46 17.74
N VAL A 259 2.78 5.36 17.99
CA VAL A 259 3.42 6.01 19.13
C VAL A 259 3.73 7.49 18.88
N PHE A 260 4.27 7.83 17.71
CA PHE A 260 4.80 9.16 17.44
C PHE A 260 3.92 9.99 16.52
N LEU A 261 3.08 9.36 15.69
CA LEU A 261 2.15 10.06 14.81
C LEU A 261 0.72 10.07 15.35
N GLU A 262 0.47 9.41 16.48
CA GLU A 262 -0.89 9.19 17.03
C GLU A 262 -1.88 8.68 15.98
N ALA A 263 -1.38 7.88 15.04
CA ALA A 263 -2.12 7.52 13.84
C ALA A 263 -3.11 6.37 14.07
N GLU A 264 -4.20 6.40 13.31
CA GLU A 264 -5.17 5.31 13.23
C GLU A 264 -4.75 4.33 12.12
N MET A 265 -4.51 3.08 12.49
CA MET A 265 -4.22 2.00 11.53
C MET A 265 -5.53 1.52 10.91
N LYS A 266 -5.63 1.54 9.57
CA LYS A 266 -6.80 1.06 8.82
C LYS A 266 -6.39 0.16 7.66
N PRO A 267 -7.27 -0.76 7.22
CA PRO A 267 -7.08 -1.43 5.94
C PRO A 267 -7.01 -0.38 4.82
N GLY A 268 -5.97 -0.43 3.99
CA GLY A 268 -5.74 0.63 3.01
C GLY A 268 -6.83 0.69 1.95
N ILE A 269 -7.38 -0.48 1.61
CA ILE A 269 -8.53 -0.59 0.71
C ILE A 269 -9.75 0.20 1.20
N GLU A 270 -10.02 0.25 2.51
CA GLU A 270 -11.17 1.00 3.05
C GLU A 270 -10.99 2.51 2.84
N ILE A 271 -9.77 3.01 3.07
CA ILE A 271 -9.44 4.42 2.86
C ILE A 271 -9.65 4.79 1.39
N VAL A 272 -9.11 3.98 0.47
CA VAL A 272 -9.20 4.27 -0.97
C VAL A 272 -10.64 4.18 -1.47
N MET A 273 -11.40 3.13 -1.09
CA MET A 273 -12.79 2.96 -1.51
C MET A 273 -13.70 4.14 -1.13
N GLN A 274 -13.49 4.70 0.07
CA GLN A 274 -14.24 5.88 0.51
C GLN A 274 -13.91 7.10 -0.34
N ALA A 275 -12.63 7.32 -0.62
CA ALA A 275 -12.17 8.47 -1.38
C ALA A 275 -12.59 8.44 -2.85
N VAL A 276 -12.56 7.26 -3.50
CA VAL A 276 -13.03 7.10 -4.87
C VAL A 276 -14.56 7.03 -4.99
N LYS A 277 -15.28 7.10 -3.86
CA LYS A 277 -16.74 6.98 -3.78
C LYS A 277 -17.25 5.71 -4.45
N LEU A 278 -16.57 4.59 -4.21
CA LEU A 278 -16.86 3.32 -4.88
C LEU A 278 -18.32 2.89 -4.70
N GLU A 279 -18.86 3.02 -3.49
CA GLU A 279 -20.22 2.64 -3.16
C GLU A 279 -21.25 3.37 -4.03
N GLU A 280 -21.08 4.68 -4.23
CA GLU A 280 -21.97 5.47 -5.09
C GLU A 280 -21.87 5.07 -6.57
N ALA A 281 -20.67 4.72 -7.03
CA ALA A 281 -20.49 4.21 -8.38
C ALA A 281 -21.19 2.84 -8.56
N VAL A 282 -21.17 2.00 -7.54
CA VAL A 282 -21.71 0.63 -7.57
C VAL A 282 -23.22 0.56 -7.47
N LYS A 283 -23.90 1.45 -6.74
CA LYS A 283 -25.38 1.41 -6.49
C LYS A 283 -26.27 1.12 -7.70
N GLU A 284 -25.88 1.60 -8.89
CA GLU A 284 -26.65 1.43 -10.14
C GLU A 284 -25.88 0.60 -11.19
N ALA A 285 -24.81 -0.06 -10.79
CA ALA A 285 -24.00 -0.86 -11.70
C ALA A 285 -24.71 -2.16 -12.07
N SER A 286 -24.60 -2.57 -13.33
CA SER A 286 -25.03 -3.88 -13.81
C SER A 286 -23.94 -4.95 -13.63
N LEU A 287 -22.68 -4.51 -13.55
CA LEU A 287 -21.51 -5.36 -13.42
C LEU A 287 -20.37 -4.56 -12.78
N VAL A 288 -19.61 -5.22 -11.91
CA VAL A 288 -18.33 -4.73 -11.40
C VAL A 288 -17.21 -5.63 -11.93
N ILE A 289 -16.14 -5.02 -12.40
CA ILE A 289 -14.91 -5.71 -12.80
C ILE A 289 -13.80 -5.21 -11.88
N THR A 290 -13.08 -6.13 -11.27
CA THR A 290 -11.91 -5.83 -10.44
C THR A 290 -10.76 -6.76 -10.83
N GLY A 291 -9.60 -6.59 -10.22
CA GLY A 291 -8.41 -7.34 -10.57
C GLY A 291 -7.18 -6.88 -9.81
N GLU A 292 -6.16 -7.74 -9.79
CA GLU A 292 -4.82 -7.43 -9.30
C GLU A 292 -3.80 -8.34 -10.01
N GLY A 293 -2.50 -8.06 -9.85
CA GLY A 293 -1.45 -8.85 -10.52
C GLY A 293 -1.49 -10.35 -10.19
N ARG A 294 -1.93 -10.73 -8.99
CA ARG A 294 -2.06 -12.12 -8.56
C ARG A 294 -3.25 -12.28 -7.61
N ILE A 295 -4.21 -13.11 -7.99
CA ILE A 295 -5.32 -13.50 -7.10
C ILE A 295 -5.06 -14.90 -6.57
N ASP A 296 -4.96 -15.05 -5.26
CA ASP A 296 -4.74 -16.33 -4.58
C ASP A 296 -5.43 -16.38 -3.20
N SER A 297 -5.15 -17.40 -2.40
CA SER A 297 -5.72 -17.53 -1.05
C SER A 297 -5.44 -16.35 -0.11
N GLN A 298 -4.39 -15.55 -0.36
CA GLN A 298 -4.11 -14.34 0.45
C GLN A 298 -5.00 -13.17 0.05
N THR A 299 -5.51 -13.13 -1.18
CA THR A 299 -6.45 -12.10 -1.64
C THR A 299 -7.72 -12.09 -0.78
N ALA A 300 -8.16 -13.26 -0.30
CA ALA A 300 -9.28 -13.39 0.65
C ALA A 300 -9.04 -12.66 1.98
N GLY A 301 -7.79 -12.36 2.33
CA GLY A 301 -7.41 -11.63 3.54
C GLY A 301 -7.76 -10.15 3.55
N GLY A 302 -8.53 -9.65 2.59
CA GLY A 302 -9.01 -8.26 2.58
C GLY A 302 -8.28 -7.34 1.59
N LYS A 303 -7.67 -7.90 0.53
CA LYS A 303 -7.03 -7.09 -0.52
C LYS A 303 -8.05 -6.37 -1.41
N ALA A 304 -7.55 -5.51 -2.29
CA ALA A 304 -8.35 -4.65 -3.16
C ALA A 304 -9.52 -5.36 -3.89
N PRO A 305 -9.34 -6.52 -4.55
CA PRO A 305 -10.45 -7.21 -5.22
C PRO A 305 -11.59 -7.60 -4.28
N ILE A 306 -11.28 -8.01 -3.05
CA ILE A 306 -12.29 -8.41 -2.06
C ILE A 306 -13.00 -7.21 -1.46
N GLY A 307 -12.28 -6.10 -1.22
CA GLY A 307 -12.92 -4.85 -0.80
C GLY A 307 -13.96 -4.39 -1.84
N VAL A 308 -13.57 -4.38 -3.11
CA VAL A 308 -14.47 -4.03 -4.22
C VAL A 308 -15.66 -5.00 -4.31
N ALA A 309 -15.41 -6.31 -4.21
CA ALA A 309 -16.46 -7.32 -4.23
C ALA A 309 -17.44 -7.15 -3.07
N SER A 310 -16.95 -6.87 -1.85
CA SER A 310 -17.77 -6.64 -0.67
C SER A 310 -18.75 -5.48 -0.87
N VAL A 311 -18.28 -4.35 -1.42
CA VAL A 311 -19.14 -3.20 -1.76
C VAL A 311 -20.17 -3.57 -2.83
N ALA A 312 -19.75 -4.27 -3.89
CA ALA A 312 -20.65 -4.75 -4.94
C ALA A 312 -21.77 -5.64 -4.43
N LYS A 313 -21.46 -6.55 -3.50
CA LYS A 313 -22.43 -7.48 -2.93
C LYS A 313 -23.46 -6.84 -2.01
N ARG A 314 -23.13 -5.74 -1.32
CA ARG A 314 -24.14 -4.95 -0.59
C ARG A 314 -25.25 -4.42 -1.51
N HIS A 315 -24.94 -4.23 -2.79
CA HIS A 315 -25.89 -3.78 -3.81
C HIS A 315 -26.34 -4.90 -4.77
N HIS A 316 -26.04 -6.17 -4.46
CA HIS A 316 -26.40 -7.32 -5.27
C HIS A 316 -25.88 -7.26 -6.72
N VAL A 317 -24.74 -6.61 -6.94
CA VAL A 317 -24.12 -6.47 -8.26
C VAL A 317 -23.17 -7.65 -8.50
N PRO A 318 -23.18 -8.29 -9.69
CA PRO A 318 -22.21 -9.32 -10.02
C PRO A 318 -20.80 -8.75 -10.20
N VAL A 319 -19.79 -9.54 -9.86
CA VAL A 319 -18.38 -9.18 -9.80
C VAL A 319 -17.55 -10.19 -10.57
N ILE A 320 -16.72 -9.68 -11.49
CA ILE A 320 -15.70 -10.48 -12.18
C ILE A 320 -14.32 -9.99 -11.77
N GLY A 321 -13.48 -10.92 -11.29
CA GLY A 321 -12.06 -10.71 -11.05
C GLY A 321 -11.24 -11.05 -12.29
N ILE A 322 -10.31 -10.19 -12.67
CA ILE A 322 -9.33 -10.45 -13.73
C ILE A 322 -7.94 -10.31 -13.13
N ALA A 323 -7.15 -11.38 -13.14
CA ALA A 323 -5.83 -11.41 -12.52
C ALA A 323 -4.71 -11.53 -13.55
N GLY A 324 -3.54 -10.97 -13.21
CA GLY A 324 -2.29 -11.27 -13.93
C GLY A 324 -2.03 -12.78 -13.98
N VAL A 325 -2.16 -13.42 -12.81
CA VAL A 325 -2.11 -14.87 -12.63
C VAL A 325 -3.04 -15.31 -11.49
N LEU A 326 -3.54 -16.54 -11.56
CA LEU A 326 -4.26 -17.17 -10.45
C LEU A 326 -3.29 -18.07 -9.68
N GLY A 327 -3.23 -17.91 -8.36
CA GLY A 327 -2.40 -18.74 -7.48
C GLY A 327 -3.22 -19.79 -6.74
N ASP A 328 -2.53 -20.49 -5.84
CA ASP A 328 -3.13 -21.60 -5.08
C ASP A 328 -4.30 -21.13 -4.19
N GLY A 329 -5.38 -21.91 -4.24
CA GLY A 329 -6.58 -21.67 -3.44
C GLY A 329 -7.42 -20.49 -3.89
N VAL A 330 -7.27 -20.03 -5.15
CA VAL A 330 -8.03 -18.93 -5.75
C VAL A 330 -9.54 -19.08 -5.55
N GLU A 331 -10.07 -20.30 -5.50
CA GLU A 331 -11.50 -20.59 -5.38
C GLU A 331 -12.13 -19.98 -4.12
N VAL A 332 -11.33 -19.68 -3.09
CA VAL A 332 -11.80 -19.02 -1.87
C VAL A 332 -12.48 -17.69 -2.16
N VAL A 333 -12.06 -16.96 -3.21
CA VAL A 333 -12.58 -15.62 -3.53
C VAL A 333 -14.07 -15.63 -3.86
N HIS A 334 -14.61 -16.77 -4.31
CA HIS A 334 -16.03 -16.94 -4.56
C HIS A 334 -16.87 -16.81 -3.29
N ARG A 335 -16.34 -17.25 -2.15
CA ARG A 335 -16.99 -17.08 -0.84
C ARG A 335 -16.95 -15.63 -0.36
N HIS A 336 -16.09 -14.81 -0.95
CA HIS A 336 -15.90 -13.39 -0.62
C HIS A 336 -16.50 -12.45 -1.68
N GLY A 337 -17.39 -12.96 -2.53
CA GLY A 337 -18.21 -12.13 -3.41
C GLY A 337 -17.69 -11.93 -4.84
N ILE A 338 -16.61 -12.60 -5.25
CA ILE A 338 -16.22 -12.61 -6.68
C ILE A 338 -16.97 -13.75 -7.38
N ASP A 339 -17.84 -13.47 -8.36
CA ASP A 339 -18.66 -14.50 -9.00
C ASP A 339 -17.89 -15.32 -10.05
N ALA A 340 -16.92 -14.71 -10.71
CA ALA A 340 -16.04 -15.38 -11.67
C ALA A 340 -14.64 -14.76 -11.63
N VAL A 341 -13.62 -15.58 -11.87
CA VAL A 341 -12.22 -15.15 -11.90
C VAL A 341 -11.51 -15.68 -13.13
N PHE A 342 -10.69 -14.83 -13.76
CA PHE A 342 -9.96 -15.17 -14.98
C PHE A 342 -8.49 -14.75 -14.89
N SER A 343 -7.60 -15.57 -15.45
CA SER A 343 -6.20 -15.18 -15.71
C SER A 343 -6.11 -14.44 -17.05
N ILE A 344 -5.21 -13.46 -17.17
CA ILE A 344 -4.93 -12.81 -18.45
C ILE A 344 -3.94 -13.59 -19.33
N LEU A 345 -3.26 -14.60 -18.80
CA LEU A 345 -2.19 -15.29 -19.53
C LEU A 345 -2.76 -16.08 -20.72
N PRO A 346 -2.36 -15.78 -21.97
CA PRO A 346 -2.83 -16.54 -23.13
C PRO A 346 -2.06 -17.85 -23.33
N ARG A 347 -0.81 -17.92 -22.85
CA ARG A 347 0.11 -19.05 -22.97
C ARG A 347 1.20 -18.93 -21.91
N LEU A 348 1.96 -20.01 -21.71
CA LEU A 348 3.18 -19.96 -20.92
C LEU A 348 4.26 -19.12 -21.64
N ALA A 349 4.88 -18.19 -20.92
CA ALA A 349 6.00 -17.38 -21.40
C ALA A 349 6.90 -16.94 -20.23
N PRO A 350 8.15 -16.51 -20.50
CA PRO A 350 9.02 -15.96 -19.46
C PRO A 350 8.41 -14.73 -18.78
N LEU A 351 8.68 -14.55 -17.48
CA LEU A 351 8.10 -13.46 -16.68
C LEU A 351 8.29 -12.05 -17.32
N PRO A 352 9.48 -11.67 -17.84
CA PRO A 352 9.64 -10.36 -18.46
C PRO A 352 8.72 -10.14 -19.66
N GLU A 353 8.47 -11.19 -20.46
CA GLU A 353 7.56 -11.13 -21.61
C GLU A 353 6.10 -11.00 -21.16
N VAL A 354 5.72 -11.73 -20.10
CA VAL A 354 4.37 -11.65 -19.51
C VAL A 354 4.09 -10.25 -18.97
N LEU A 355 5.03 -9.67 -18.21
CA LEU A 355 4.89 -8.34 -17.64
C LEU A 355 4.82 -7.26 -18.73
N ALA A 356 5.67 -7.35 -19.76
CA ALA A 356 5.69 -6.40 -20.87
C ALA A 356 4.40 -6.44 -21.71
N ASN A 357 3.78 -7.60 -21.88
CA ASN A 357 2.55 -7.78 -22.66
C ASN A 357 1.27 -7.70 -21.80
N GLY A 358 1.37 -7.31 -20.53
CA GLY A 358 0.24 -7.29 -19.59
C GLY A 358 -0.97 -6.51 -20.11
N GLU A 359 -0.76 -5.35 -20.74
CA GLU A 359 -1.82 -4.48 -21.27
C GLU A 359 -2.62 -5.17 -22.38
N GLN A 360 -1.91 -5.75 -23.34
CA GLN A 360 -2.50 -6.45 -24.48
C GLN A 360 -3.25 -7.71 -24.02
N ASN A 361 -2.65 -8.48 -23.11
CA ASN A 361 -3.25 -9.68 -22.54
C ASN A 361 -4.54 -9.35 -21.78
N LEU A 362 -4.51 -8.30 -20.95
CA LEU A 362 -5.68 -7.83 -20.20
C LEU A 362 -6.81 -7.37 -21.13
N TYR A 363 -6.49 -6.61 -22.18
CA TYR A 363 -7.45 -6.21 -23.22
C TYR A 363 -8.12 -7.42 -23.89
N HIS A 364 -7.34 -8.43 -24.31
CA HIS A 364 -7.87 -9.61 -24.96
C HIS A 364 -8.75 -10.45 -24.04
N SER A 365 -8.35 -10.66 -22.79
CA SER A 365 -9.18 -11.36 -21.80
C SER A 365 -10.47 -10.61 -21.51
N ALA A 366 -10.41 -9.28 -21.36
CA ALA A 366 -11.59 -8.43 -21.20
C ALA A 366 -12.57 -8.56 -22.40
N CYS A 367 -12.07 -8.61 -23.64
CA CYS A 367 -12.91 -8.85 -24.82
C CYS A 367 -13.64 -10.20 -24.73
N ASN A 368 -12.92 -11.27 -24.38
CA ASN A 368 -13.49 -12.61 -24.32
C ASN A 368 -14.52 -12.75 -23.20
N ILE A 369 -14.25 -12.18 -22.04
CA ILE A 369 -15.23 -12.13 -20.93
C ILE A 369 -16.50 -11.39 -21.37
N ALA A 370 -16.36 -10.25 -22.04
CA ALA A 370 -17.50 -9.51 -22.56
C ALA A 370 -18.32 -10.33 -23.58
N ARG A 371 -17.66 -11.09 -24.46
CA ARG A 371 -18.33 -12.01 -25.40
C ARG A 371 -19.09 -13.13 -24.68
N VAL A 372 -18.53 -13.70 -23.61
CA VAL A 372 -19.20 -14.72 -22.80
C VAL A 372 -20.46 -14.16 -22.14
N ILE A 373 -20.41 -12.93 -21.61
CA ILE A 373 -21.59 -12.26 -21.05
C ILE A 373 -22.66 -12.05 -22.13
N LYS A 374 -22.26 -11.57 -23.31
CA LYS A 374 -23.17 -11.36 -24.44
C LYS A 374 -23.83 -12.67 -24.87
N LEU A 375 -23.05 -13.75 -24.96
CA LEU A 375 -23.57 -15.10 -25.23
C LEU A 375 -24.59 -15.53 -24.17
N GLY A 376 -24.33 -15.29 -22.89
CA GLY A 376 -25.27 -15.60 -21.81
C GLY A 376 -26.60 -14.84 -21.93
N GLN A 377 -26.57 -13.56 -22.32
CA GLN A 377 -27.78 -12.77 -22.58
C GLN A 377 -28.58 -13.33 -23.75
N ASP A 378 -27.90 -13.76 -24.82
CA ASP A 378 -28.53 -14.30 -26.02
C ASP A 378 -29.12 -15.70 -25.77
N ILE A 379 -28.57 -16.47 -24.83
CA ILE A 379 -29.15 -17.74 -24.37
C ILE A 379 -30.43 -17.49 -23.55
N GLY A 380 -30.40 -16.53 -22.61
CA GLY A 380 -31.54 -16.26 -21.73
C GLY A 380 -32.73 -15.55 -22.39
N THR A 381 -32.57 -15.07 -23.62
CA THR A 381 -33.62 -14.40 -24.41
C THR A 381 -34.25 -15.28 -25.49
N ARG A 382 -33.74 -16.51 -25.68
CA ARG A 382 -34.34 -17.57 -26.49
C ARG A 382 -35.18 -18.47 -25.61
#